data_AF-A0A1H5X2Y9-F1
#
_entry.id   AF-A0A1H5X2Y9-F1
#
_cell.length_a   1.000
_cell.length_b   1.000
_cell.length_c   1.000
_cell.angle_alpha   90.00
_cell.angle_beta   90.00
_cell.angle_gamma   90.00
#
_symmetry.space_group_name_H-M   'P 1'
#
loop_
_entity.id
_entity.type
_entity.pdbx_description
1 polymer ?
#
loop_
_entity_poly.entity_id
_entity_poly.type
_entity_poly.pdbx_seq_one_letter_code
_entity_poly.pdbx_strand_id
1 'polypeptide(L)'
;MKQLFEIETDKPEILDEFRELARKYKLSFREWKLTKSENPSPSGDLFFDNPENVKEILRRKKEMETGDIESVTLSEEAFKKLMEGI
;
A
#
# COMPACT_ATOMS: atom_id res chain seq x y z
N MET A 1 -30.78 -10.23 -7.88
CA MET A 1 -29.84 -9.09 -7.89
C MET A 1 -28.61 -9.49 -8.69
N LYS A 2 -28.18 -8.68 -9.67
CA LYS A 2 -26.87 -8.89 -10.32
C LYS A 2 -25.81 -8.28 -9.40
N GLN A 3 -24.95 -9.10 -8.83
CA GLN A 3 -23.80 -8.65 -8.06
C GLN A 3 -22.80 -8.00 -9.00
N LEU A 4 -22.35 -6.79 -8.69
CA LEU A 4 -21.32 -6.07 -9.43
C LEU A 4 -19.98 -6.33 -8.73
N PHE A 5 -19.02 -6.86 -9.47
CA PHE A 5 -17.66 -7.08 -8.98
C PHE A 5 -16.74 -5.95 -9.41
N GLU A 6 -15.71 -5.66 -8.62
CA GLU A 6 -14.71 -4.65 -8.95
C GLU A 6 -13.33 -5.29 -8.88
N ILE A 7 -12.48 -4.97 -9.86
CA ILE A 7 -11.11 -5.46 -9.94
C ILE A 7 -10.14 -4.30 -10.20
N GLU A 8 -9.05 -4.28 -9.44
CA GLU A 8 -7.92 -3.38 -9.59
C GLU A 8 -6.64 -4.22 -9.46
N THR A 9 -5.78 -4.22 -10.47
CA THR A 9 -4.53 -4.99 -10.45
C THR A 9 -3.48 -4.38 -11.38
N ASP A 10 -2.21 -4.52 -11.00
CA ASP A 10 -1.03 -4.16 -11.78
C ASP A 10 -0.54 -5.30 -12.68
N LYS A 11 -1.14 -6.49 -12.56
CA LYS A 11 -0.78 -7.72 -13.28
C LYS A 11 -1.76 -7.99 -14.42
N PRO A 12 -1.34 -7.84 -15.69
CA PRO A 12 -2.19 -8.09 -16.85
C PRO A 12 -2.76 -9.52 -16.87
N GLU A 13 -1.97 -10.51 -16.46
CA GLU A 13 -2.35 -11.92 -16.45
C GLU A 13 -3.56 -12.20 -15.53
N ILE A 14 -3.62 -11.55 -14.37
CA ILE A 14 -4.75 -11.69 -13.44
C ILE A 14 -6.02 -11.06 -14.03
N LEU A 15 -5.88 -9.91 -14.69
CA LEU A 15 -7.01 -9.22 -15.32
C LEU A 15 -7.60 -10.04 -16.46
N ASP A 16 -6.76 -10.68 -17.27
CA ASP A 16 -7.21 -11.51 -18.39
C ASP A 16 -7.92 -12.78 -17.91
N GLU A 17 -7.38 -13.50 -16.93
CA GLU A 17 -8.06 -14.64 -16.30
C GLU A 17 -9.42 -14.24 -15.70
N PHE A 18 -9.48 -13.09 -15.02
CA PHE A 18 -10.72 -12.58 -14.45
C PHE A 18 -11.78 -12.28 -15.54
N ARG A 19 -11.38 -11.70 -16.67
CA ARG A 19 -12.28 -11.45 -17.81
C ARG A 19 -12.85 -12.74 -18.38
N GLU A 20 -12.04 -13.79 -18.50
CA GLU A 20 -12.52 -15.11 -18.95
C GLU A 20 -13.56 -15.69 -18.00
N LEU A 21 -13.29 -15.64 -16.70
CA LEU A 21 -14.23 -16.10 -15.67
C LEU A 21 -15.52 -15.26 -15.69
N ALA A 22 -15.42 -13.94 -15.78
CA ALA A 22 -16.58 -13.07 -15.83
C ALA A 22 -17.48 -13.36 -17.05
N ARG A 23 -16.88 -13.64 -18.21
CA ARG A 23 -17.64 -14.08 -19.41
C ARG A 23 -18.31 -15.43 -19.18
N LYS A 24 -17.57 -16.41 -18.64
CA LYS A 24 -18.07 -17.77 -18.38
C LYS A 24 -19.28 -17.77 -17.44
N TYR A 25 -19.23 -16.96 -16.39
CA TYR A 25 -20.27 -16.89 -15.37
C TYR A 25 -21.28 -15.74 -15.58
N LYS A 26 -21.17 -15.00 -16.70
CA LYS A 26 -22.02 -13.84 -17.03
C LYS A 26 -22.08 -12.80 -15.90
N LEU A 27 -20.93 -12.53 -15.29
CA LEU A 27 -20.79 -11.57 -14.20
C LEU A 27 -20.72 -10.15 -14.75
N SER A 28 -21.35 -9.22 -14.03
CA SER A 28 -21.15 -7.79 -14.23
C SER A 28 -19.95 -7.35 -13.40
N PHE A 29 -19.00 -6.65 -14.01
CA PHE A 29 -17.83 -6.14 -13.28
C PHE A 29 -17.37 -4.78 -13.81
N ARG A 30 -16.57 -4.08 -12.99
CA ARG A 30 -15.91 -2.82 -13.31
C ARG A 30 -14.40 -2.98 -13.14
N GLU A 31 -13.64 -2.53 -14.14
CA GLU A 31 -12.19 -2.45 -14.08
C GLU A 31 -11.80 -1.06 -13.57
N TRP A 32 -11.02 -1.01 -12.49
CA TRP A 32 -10.36 0.22 -12.04
C TRP A 32 -8.95 0.27 -12.61
N LYS A 33 -8.58 1.43 -13.15
CA LYS A 33 -7.19 1.67 -13.50
C LYS A 33 -6.43 1.88 -12.21
N LEU A 34 -5.35 1.13 -12.02
CA LEU A 34 -4.38 1.42 -10.98
C LEU A 34 -3.93 2.87 -11.16
N THR A 35 -4.40 3.77 -10.30
CA THR A 35 -3.86 5.12 -10.27
C THR A 35 -2.42 4.97 -9.84
N LYS A 36 -1.50 5.23 -10.78
CA LYS A 36 -0.10 5.50 -10.45
C LYS A 36 -0.07 6.83 -9.72
N SER A 37 -0.47 6.80 -8.46
CA SER A 37 -0.26 7.92 -7.57
C SER A 37 1.25 8.05 -7.41
N GLU A 38 1.79 9.24 -7.71
CA GLU A 38 3.18 9.55 -7.36
C GLU A 38 3.38 9.44 -5.85
N ASN A 39 2.31 9.68 -5.08
CA ASN A 39 2.24 9.41 -3.67
C ASN A 39 2.02 7.90 -3.42
N PRO A 40 3.01 7.18 -2.88
CA PRO A 40 2.88 5.75 -2.56
C PRO A 40 1.85 5.45 -1.46
N SER A 41 1.32 6.45 -0.76
CA SER A 41 0.31 6.28 0.28
C SER A 41 -1.09 6.09 -0.31
N PRO A 42 -1.79 4.96 -0.03
CA PRO A 42 -3.17 4.76 -0.44
C PRO A 42 -4.15 5.80 0.11
N SER A 43 -3.82 6.47 1.23
CA SER A 43 -4.63 7.54 1.82
C SER A 43 -4.32 8.93 1.25
N GLY A 44 -3.31 9.08 0.39
CA GLY A 44 -2.85 10.38 -0.11
C GLY A 44 -2.17 11.24 0.96
N ASP A 45 -1.42 10.61 1.88
CA ASP A 45 -0.71 11.31 2.95
C ASP A 45 0.38 12.24 2.37
N LEU A 46 0.22 13.55 2.61
CA LEU A 46 1.12 14.61 2.15
C LEU A 46 2.58 14.40 2.57
N PHE A 47 2.82 13.62 3.62
CA PHE A 47 4.17 13.24 4.04
C PHE A 47 4.97 12.64 2.87
N PHE A 48 4.31 11.83 2.04
CA PHE A 48 4.91 11.13 0.90
C PHE A 48 4.96 11.96 -0.39
N ASP A 49 4.31 13.13 -0.42
CA ASP A 49 4.47 14.10 -1.52
C ASP A 49 5.79 14.86 -1.43
N ASN A 50 6.41 14.90 -0.24
CA ASN A 50 7.72 15.53 -0.06
C ASN A 50 8.85 14.56 -0.46
N PRO A 51 9.64 14.87 -1.50
CA PRO A 51 10.69 13.98 -1.98
C PRO A 51 11.80 13.74 -0.95
N GLU A 52 12.06 14.67 -0.04
CA GLU A 52 13.07 14.50 1.01
C GLU A 52 12.63 13.46 2.05
N ASN A 53 11.34 13.43 2.39
CA ASN A 53 10.79 12.42 3.29
C ASN A 53 10.89 11.02 2.68
N VAL A 54 10.56 10.89 1.40
CA VAL A 54 10.67 9.60 0.68
C VAL A 54 12.12 9.15 0.58
N LYS A 55 13.06 10.06 0.27
CA LYS A 55 14.50 9.76 0.25
C LYS A 55 15.00 9.24 1.59
N GLU A 56 14.60 9.86 2.70
CA GLU A 56 15.02 9.44 4.04
C GLU A 56 14.50 8.03 4.38
N ILE A 57 13.23 7.71 4.03
CA ILE A 57 12.69 6.36 4.20
C ILE A 57 13.52 5.35 3.40
N LEU A 58 13.80 5.63 2.14
CA LEU A 58 14.58 4.73 1.28
C LEU A 58 16.01 4.53 1.80
N ARG A 59 16.64 5.61 2.31
CA ARG A 59 17.96 5.55 2.95
C ARG A 59 17.94 4.63 4.17
N ARG A 60 17.00 4.84 5.11
CA ARG A 60 16.88 4.00 6.31
C ARG A 60 16.54 2.56 5.99
N LYS A 61 15.68 2.32 5.00
CA LYS A 61 15.39 0.96 4.52
C LYS A 61 16.68 0.23 4.10
N LYS A 62 17.55 0.91 3.35
CA LYS A 62 18.84 0.36 2.95
C LYS A 62 19.73 0.07 4.16
N GLU A 63 19.78 0.96 5.13
CA GLU A 63 20.54 0.77 6.39
C GLU A 63 20.03 -0.46 7.16
N MET A 64 18.71 -0.64 7.25
CA MET A 64 18.08 -1.81 7.85
C MET A 64 18.46 -3.11 7.11
N GLU A 65 18.43 -3.10 5.77
CA GLU A 65 18.82 -4.25 4.94
C GLU A 65 20.31 -4.60 5.09
N THR A 66 21.18 -3.61 5.30
CA THR A 66 22.61 -3.83 5.54
C THR A 66 22.95 -4.16 6.99
N GLY A 67 21.97 -4.16 7.89
CA GLY A 67 22.15 -4.42 9.32
C GLY A 67 22.79 -3.28 10.11
N ASP A 68 22.82 -2.06 9.53
CA ASP A 68 23.37 -0.86 10.14
C ASP A 68 22.27 -0.11 10.91
N ILE A 69 21.63 -0.82 11.85
CA ILE A 69 20.55 -0.27 12.68
C ILE A 69 20.70 -0.70 14.13
N GLU A 70 20.45 0.24 15.04
CA GLU A 70 20.26 -0.04 16.46
C GLU A 70 18.77 -0.14 16.75
N SER A 71 18.28 -1.34 17.05
CA SER A 71 16.91 -1.53 17.50
C SER A 71 16.80 -1.14 18.98
N VAL A 72 15.94 -0.17 19.30
CA VAL A 72 15.61 0.19 20.68
C VAL A 72 14.24 -0.36 21.01
N THR A 73 14.17 -1.23 22.03
CA THR A 73 12.89 -1.65 22.61
C THR A 73 12.45 -0.59 23.61
N LEU A 74 11.28 0.00 23.37
CA LEU A 74 10.69 0.95 24.31
C LEU A 74 10.27 0.26 25.61
N SER A 75 10.40 0.95 26.74
CA SER A 75 9.78 0.48 27.98
C SER A 75 8.26 0.61 27.89
N GLU A 76 7.53 -0.16 28.70
CA GLU A 76 6.06 -0.10 28.75
C GLU A 76 5.56 1.32 29.07
N GLU A 77 6.26 2.06 29.94
CA GLU A 77 5.91 3.43 30.29
C GLU A 77 6.13 4.40 29.12
N ALA A 78 7.21 4.23 28.35
CA ALA A 78 7.49 5.05 27.18
C ALA A 78 6.45 4.79 26.08
N PHE A 79 6.06 3.53 25.87
CA PHE A 79 5.00 3.17 24.95
C PHE A 79 3.65 3.76 25.37
N LYS A 80 3.30 3.66 26.66
CA LYS A 80 2.05 4.21 27.19
C LYS A 80 1.93 5.72 26.96
N LYS A 81 3.01 6.48 27.18
CA LYS A 81 3.04 7.92 26.93
C LYS A 81 2.83 8.29 25.45
N LEU A 82 3.33 7.48 24.52
CA LEU A 82 3.12 7.70 23.09
C LEU A 82 1.64 7.49 22.72
N MET A 83 1.01 6.47 23.31
CA MET A 83 -0.40 6.16 23.04
C MET A 83 -1.39 7.11 23.73
N GLU A 84 -0.99 7.77 24.83
CA GLU A 84 -1.80 8.79 25.50
C GLU A 84 -1.87 10.13 24.73
N GLY A 85 -0.98 10.34 23.74
CA GLY A 85 -0.91 11.56 22.94
C GLY A 85 -1.58 11.49 21.55
N ILE A 86 -2.26 10.38 21.24
CA ILE A 86 -3.04 10.14 20.01
C ILE A 86 -4.53 10.19 20.37
#